data_AF-A0A848HPX1-F1
#
_entry.id   AF-A0A848HPX1-F1
#
_cell.length_a   1.000
_cell.length_b   1.000
_cell.length_c   1.000
_cell.angle_alpha   90.00
_cell.angle_beta   90.00
_cell.angle_gamma   90.00
#
_symmetry.space_group_name_H-M   'P 1'
#
loop_
_entity.id
_entity.type
_entity.pdbx_description
1 polymer ?
#
loop_
_entity_poly.entity_id
_entity_poly.type
_entity_poly.pdbx_seq_one_letter_code
_entity_poly.pdbx_strand_id
1 'polypeptide(L)' 'MSKSARHEWRDQQASLNERLKGFLQNPGSDQMEAMVEEMRAYADAARSGSIDIPTRSTIYN' A
#
# COMPACT_ATOMS: atom_id res chain seq x y z
N MET A 1 9.67 10.71 -9.84
CA MET A 1 10.11 9.45 -9.22
C MET A 1 11.51 8.99 -9.64
N SER A 2 12.44 8.99 -8.67
CA SER A 2 13.75 8.33 -8.77
C SER A 2 13.62 6.80 -8.68
N LYS A 3 14.70 6.05 -8.95
CA LYS A 3 14.70 4.59 -8.79
C LYS A 3 14.40 4.18 -7.34
N SER A 4 15.03 4.81 -6.36
CA SER A 4 14.82 4.52 -4.92
C SER A 4 13.37 4.77 -4.51
N ALA A 5 12.82 5.94 -4.87
CA ALA A 5 11.42 6.27 -4.56
C ALA A 5 10.43 5.27 -5.18
N ARG A 6 10.75 4.68 -6.35
CA ARG A 6 9.93 3.62 -6.94
C ARG A 6 9.97 2.32 -6.16
N HIS A 7 11.14 1.96 -5.61
CA HIS A 7 11.28 0.77 -4.78
C HIS A 7 10.50 0.94 -3.47
N GLU A 8 10.65 2.08 -2.80
CA GLU A 8 9.90 2.40 -1.58
C GLU A 8 8.39 2.37 -1.81
N TRP A 9 7.91 2.99 -2.89
CA TRP A 9 6.49 2.91 -3.28
C TRP A 9 6.03 1.47 -3.54
N ARG A 10 6.85 0.66 -4.22
CA ARG A 10 6.54 -0.76 -4.47
C ARG A 10 6.43 -1.57 -3.19
N ASP A 11 7.30 -1.33 -2.22
CA ASP A 11 7.29 -2.06 -0.96
C ASP A 11 6.03 -1.73 -0.15
N GLN A 12 5.58 -0.48 -0.16
CA GLN A 12 4.31 -0.10 0.44
C GLN A 12 3.10 -0.72 -0.27
N GLN A 13 3.11 -0.77 -1.60
CA GLN A 13 2.07 -1.47 -2.36
C GLN A 13 2.06 -2.98 -2.07
N ALA A 14 3.23 -3.59 -1.86
CA ALA A 14 3.33 -4.99 -1.48
C ALA A 14 2.71 -5.23 -0.09
N SER A 15 3.01 -4.37 0.90
CA SER A 15 2.40 -4.42 2.24
C SER A 15 0.86 -4.36 2.18
N LEU A 16 0.32 -3.38 1.44
CA LEU A 16 -1.14 -3.25 1.25
C LEU A 16 -1.77 -4.49 0.62
N ASN A 17 -1.12 -5.04 -0.41
CA ASN A 17 -1.61 -6.24 -1.10
C ASN A 17 -1.57 -7.48 -0.18
N GLU A 18 -0.55 -7.59 0.68
CA GLU A 18 -0.46 -8.66 1.66
C GLU A 18 -1.60 -8.58 2.68
N ARG A 19 -1.89 -7.38 3.21
CA ARG A 19 -3.03 -7.13 4.11
C ARG A 19 -4.36 -7.46 3.45
N LEU A 20 -4.56 -7.00 2.22
CA LEU A 20 -5.76 -7.30 1.44
C LEU A 20 -5.93 -8.81 1.22
N LYS A 21 -4.86 -9.52 0.88
CA LYS A 21 -4.89 -10.98 0.73
C LYS A 21 -5.27 -11.66 2.04
N GLY A 22 -4.71 -11.23 3.18
CA GLY A 22 -5.07 -11.74 4.50
C GLY A 22 -6.54 -11.56 4.82
N PHE A 23 -7.08 -10.37 4.55
CA PHE A 23 -8.51 -10.07 4.70
C PHE A 23 -9.38 -10.94 3.78
N LEU A 24 -9.02 -11.10 2.51
CA LEU A 24 -9.77 -11.93 1.57
C LEU A 24 -9.78 -13.42 1.96
N GLN A 25 -8.71 -13.90 2.61
CA GLN A 25 -8.63 -15.28 3.12
C GLN A 25 -9.40 -15.49 4.42
N ASN A 26 -9.51 -14.46 5.26
CA ASN A 26 -10.25 -14.50 6.52
C ASN A 26 -10.90 -13.13 6.81
N PRO A 27 -12.12 -12.87 6.32
CA PRO A 27 -12.75 -11.56 6.38
C PRO A 27 -13.36 -11.26 7.75
N GLY A 28 -12.54 -11.28 8.80
CA GLY A 28 -12.91 -10.89 10.17
C GLY A 28 -12.70 -9.40 10.45
N SER A 29 -13.28 -8.92 11.56
CA SER A 29 -13.12 -7.54 12.04
C SER A 29 -11.65 -7.13 12.16
N ASP A 30 -10.84 -8.00 12.76
CA ASP A 30 -9.43 -7.70 13.06
C ASP A 30 -8.61 -7.55 11.78
N GLN A 31 -8.91 -8.36 10.76
CA GLN A 31 -8.25 -8.28 9.45
C GLN A 31 -8.71 -7.05 8.67
N MET A 32 -9.99 -6.69 8.78
CA MET A 32 -10.53 -5.46 8.19
C MET A 32 -9.89 -4.22 8.84
N GLU A 33 -9.79 -4.18 10.16
CA GLU A 33 -9.18 -3.08 10.91
C GLU A 33 -7.69 -2.92 10.54
N ALA A 34 -6.93 -4.02 10.52
CA ALA A 34 -5.53 -4.00 10.12
C ALA A 34 -5.34 -3.51 8.67
N MET A 35 -6.22 -3.91 7.75
CA MET A 35 -6.19 -3.42 6.37
C MET A 35 -6.50 -1.92 6.30
N VAL A 36 -7.52 -1.45 7.03
CA VAL A 36 -7.92 -0.04 7.06
C VAL A 36 -6.82 0.83 7.67
N GLU A 37 -6.16 0.35 8.72
CA GLU A 37 -5.01 1.04 9.34
C GLU A 37 -3.86 1.21 8.33
N GLU A 38 -3.49 0.15 7.61
CA GLU A 38 -2.46 0.21 6.58
C GLU A 38 -2.85 1.18 5.44
N MET A 39 -4.12 1.16 5.02
CA MET A 39 -4.63 2.09 4.00
C MET A 39 -4.57 3.56 4.46
N ARG A 40 -4.85 3.83 5.74
CA ARG A 40 -4.72 5.18 6.32
C ARG A 40 -3.26 5.62 6.35
N ALA A 41 -2.35 4.77 6.80
CA ALA A 41 -0.92 5.06 6.81
C ALA A 41 -0.39 5.40 5.41
N TYR A 42 -0.80 4.63 4.39
CA TYR A 42 -0.45 4.91 3.00
C TYR A 42 -1.02 6.27 2.53
N ALA A 43 -2.29 6.57 2.84
CA ALA A 43 -2.91 7.83 2.47
C ALA A 43 -2.24 9.04 3.13
N ASP A 44 -1.85 8.92 4.40
CA ASP A 44 -1.12 9.97 5.12
C ASP A 44 0.29 10.18 4.57
N ALA A 45 0.99 9.09 4.22
CA ALA A 45 2.28 9.17 3.55
C ALA A 45 2.18 9.85 2.18
N ALA A 46 1.13 9.55 1.40
CA ALA A 46 0.87 10.20 0.12
C ALA A 46 0.56 11.69 0.29
N ARG A 47 -0.31 12.03 1.25
CA ARG A 47 -0.73 13.40 1.53
C ARG A 47 0.41 14.28 2.03
N SER A 48 1.30 13.73 2.84
CA SER A 48 2.49 14.43 3.34
C SER A 48 3.60 14.57 2.30
N GLY A 49 3.50 13.89 1.16
CA GLY A 49 4.58 13.81 0.17
C GLY A 49 5.76 12.94 0.61
N SER A 50 5.59 12.15 1.68
CA SER A 50 6.60 11.20 2.18
C SER A 50 6.80 10.02 1.22
N ILE A 51 5.80 9.72 0.38
CA ILE A 51 5.94 8.82 -0.76
C ILE A 51 5.62 9.55 -2.05
N ASP A 52 6.38 9.22 -3.10
CA ASP A 52 6.07 9.62 -4.47
C ASP A 52 5.11 8.57 -5.07
N ILE A 53 3.94 8.99 -5.54
CA ILE A 53 3.00 8.08 -6.23
C ILE A 53 3.23 8.23 -7.75
N PRO A 54 3.53 7.14 -8.47
CA PRO A 54 3.80 7.24 -9.90
C PRO A 54 2.52 7.62 -10.65
N THR A 55 2.60 8.63 -11.52
CA THR A 55 1.51 9.06 -12.41
C THR A 55 1.12 8.00 -13.44
N ARG A 56 2.02 7.04 -13.69
CA ARG A 56 1.77 5.87 -14.55
C ARG A 56 2.53 4.68 -13.97
N SER A 57 1.80 3.69 -13.47
CA SER A 57 2.35 2.41 -13.03
C SER A 57 1.92 1.31 -13.99
N THR A 58 2.88 0.66 -14.66
CA THR A 58 2.62 -0.61 -15.32
C THR A 58 2.69 -1.69 -14.25
N ILE A 59 1.53 -2.15 -13.78
CA ILE A 59 1.45 -3.32 -12.90
C ILE A 59 1.73 -4.52 -13.81
N TYR A 60 2.93 -5.09 -13.70
CA TYR A 60 3.23 -6.37 -14.34
C TYR A 60 2.61 -7.47 -13.47
N ASN A 61 1.64 -8.18 -14.05
CA ASN A 61 0.98 -9.34 -13.44
C ASN A 61 1.94 -10.53 -13.37
#